data_AF-A0A9D8SIS6-F1
#
_entry.id   AF-A0A9D8SIS6-F1
#
_cell.length_a   1.000
_cell.length_b   1.000
_cell.length_c   1.000
_cell.angle_alpha   90.00
_cell.angle_beta   90.00
_cell.angle_gamma   90.00
#
_symmetry.space_group_name_H-M   'P 1'
#
loop_
_entity.id
_entity.type
_entity.pdbx_description
1 polymer ?
#
loop_
_entity_poly.entity_id
_entity_poly.type
_entity_poly.pdbx_seq_one_letter_code
_entity_poly.pdbx_strand_id
1 'polypeptide(L)'
;MNWTQNFFRSGNFQRGSLTALGIFCGICAWLIFPENTSAQAQSQAPSIGYVYPAGGQRGTTFRVLIGGRKLDGIESVFFSGEGVSARVLKRFRKVAITNPEVSRPARRLYEEEFALLEVPESERAAKREEMLRARAARYADPNRTEDEKADLTPEMLAEELPYFDELLYRHEPEDIQRVFWEYFFQRPERKPKETLAQGVLLEVTIAPDAPCGDRLLWLRTKNSSSFPAVFQVGDLPEVRELEPNDTPNPPSYWDNVRKKTIHWVRAELPTLSLPVMVNGQVRPGDVDRFQFEAKAGERIVLFLLGRYLNPYLADAVPGWFQPILTVYGPNGTKTASACCWRNDPDPALVFEAPTDGVYCVEVQDSLFRGRDDFVYRLAIGAFPWLEAVYPPCVKEGDAGKIQLFGVNLPDAELDLSKLTAFPNQDGIPMAEIRELNGRPLIRPLSLCVEKETPVEAGSVQDAAFPSVFYGKLEKNGQTADFRFSGKAGDRVVVDVTACALDSPLDARLELRDGSGNLAAECDDRAGAEGPNLGRRTHHADPFLNVTLPQDGTFTVRLSSV
;
A
#
# COMPACT_ATOMS: atom_id res chain seq x y z
N MET A 1 7.23 -28.22 34.35
CA MET A 1 7.70 -28.73 35.66
C MET A 1 8.99 -28.03 35.99
N ASN A 2 9.00 -27.28 37.10
CA ASN A 2 10.08 -26.41 37.60
C ASN A 2 11.35 -27.18 37.99
N TRP A 3 12.47 -26.46 38.13
CA TRP A 3 13.24 -26.25 39.40
C TRP A 3 14.72 -25.90 39.08
N THR A 4 15.13 -24.61 39.19
CA THR A 4 15.91 -23.93 40.28
C THR A 4 17.43 -24.13 40.24
N GLN A 5 18.30 -23.11 40.13
CA GLN A 5 18.68 -21.98 41.02
C GLN A 5 19.72 -22.28 42.13
N ASN A 6 20.61 -21.30 42.34
CA ASN A 6 21.48 -20.97 43.51
C ASN A 6 22.91 -21.54 43.47
N PHE A 7 24.02 -20.78 43.40
CA PHE A 7 24.48 -19.47 43.92
C PHE A 7 24.79 -19.42 45.44
N PHE A 8 26.08 -19.07 45.71
CA PHE A 8 26.67 -18.30 46.82
C PHE A 8 27.51 -18.94 47.96
N ARG A 9 28.68 -18.27 48.13
CA ARG A 9 29.46 -17.93 49.36
C ARG A 9 30.19 -19.08 50.04
N SER A 10 31.37 -18.94 50.64
CA SER A 10 32.19 -17.86 51.26
C SER A 10 33.52 -18.55 51.67
N GLY A 11 34.69 -17.96 51.99
CA GLY A 11 35.14 -16.64 52.39
C GLY A 11 36.43 -16.80 53.25
N ASN A 12 37.09 -15.67 53.57
CA ASN A 12 38.10 -15.44 54.66
C ASN A 12 39.60 -15.73 54.36
N PHE A 13 40.62 -14.95 54.80
CA PHE A 13 40.72 -13.77 55.71
C PHE A 13 42.15 -13.12 55.64
N GLN A 14 42.22 -11.77 55.59
CA GLN A 14 43.01 -10.79 56.39
C GLN A 14 44.56 -10.57 56.44
N ARG A 15 44.83 -9.25 56.70
CA ARG A 15 45.97 -8.47 57.31
C ARG A 15 46.96 -7.85 56.33
N GLY A 16 47.36 -6.57 56.40
CA GLY A 16 47.14 -5.43 57.32
C GLY A 16 48.00 -4.23 56.86
N SER A 17 47.68 -3.01 57.27
CA SER A 17 48.18 -1.74 56.68
C SER A 17 49.26 -0.95 57.44
N LEU A 18 49.85 0.05 56.73
CA LEU A 18 50.50 1.34 57.15
C LEU A 18 52.05 1.33 57.13
N THR A 19 52.78 2.31 56.57
CA THR A 19 52.70 3.79 56.68
C THR A 19 53.64 4.52 55.67
N ALA A 20 53.25 5.74 55.26
CA ALA A 20 54.04 7.00 55.12
C ALA A 20 54.93 7.39 53.89
N LEU A 21 54.59 8.62 53.39
CA LEU A 21 55.43 9.79 53.01
C LEU A 21 55.96 10.02 51.56
N GLY A 22 55.66 11.23 51.03
CA GLY A 22 56.46 12.00 50.03
C GLY A 22 55.79 12.19 48.65
N ILE A 23 55.06 13.28 48.34
CA ILE A 23 55.48 14.67 47.98
C ILE A 23 56.00 14.83 46.52
N PHE A 24 55.32 15.72 45.76
CA PHE A 24 55.59 16.32 44.42
C PHE A 24 55.30 15.42 43.19
N CYS A 25 54.56 15.83 42.14
CA CYS A 25 54.38 17.16 41.54
C CYS A 25 53.18 17.13 40.55
N GLY A 26 52.46 18.25 40.33
CA GLY A 26 51.73 18.49 39.08
C GLY A 26 50.25 18.86 39.18
N ILE A 27 49.97 20.16 39.31
CA ILE A 27 48.66 20.81 39.13
C ILE A 27 48.27 20.78 37.65
N CYS A 28 47.05 20.30 37.33
CA CYS A 28 46.19 20.84 36.27
C CYS A 28 44.77 20.27 36.45
N ALA A 29 43.95 20.98 37.21
CA ALA A 29 42.51 20.76 37.28
C ALA A 29 41.88 21.11 35.93
N TRP A 30 41.40 20.11 35.20
CA TRP A 30 40.44 20.29 34.13
C TRP A 30 39.07 19.83 34.60
N LEU A 31 38.12 20.74 34.41
CA LEU A 31 36.70 20.62 34.63
C LEU A 31 36.16 19.39 33.90
N ILE A 32 35.84 18.32 34.65
CA ILE A 32 34.94 17.29 34.15
C ILE A 32 33.54 17.88 34.29
N PHE A 33 33.08 18.54 33.21
CA PHE A 33 31.65 18.71 33.02
C PHE A 33 31.06 17.29 32.98
N PRO A 34 30.11 16.93 33.87
CA PRO A 34 29.26 15.80 33.55
C PRO A 34 28.54 16.22 32.28
N GLU A 35 28.88 15.57 31.17
CA GLU A 35 27.99 15.52 30.02
C GLU A 35 26.67 14.99 30.59
N ASN A 36 25.75 15.90 30.86
CA ASN A 36 24.33 15.59 30.83
C ASN A 36 24.09 15.09 29.42
N THR A 37 24.35 13.81 29.18
CA THR A 37 23.69 13.04 28.15
C THR A 37 22.24 13.06 28.61
N SER A 38 21.54 14.13 28.26
CA SER A 38 20.12 14.06 28.04
C SER A 38 19.97 12.96 27.00
N ALA A 39 19.74 11.74 27.47
CA ALA A 39 18.81 10.85 26.82
C ALA A 39 17.52 11.64 26.71
N GLN A 40 17.44 12.52 25.70
CA GLN A 40 16.18 12.94 25.16
C GLN A 40 15.52 11.62 24.84
N ALA A 41 14.55 11.25 25.68
CA ALA A 41 13.55 10.28 25.32
C ALA A 41 13.01 10.78 23.98
N GLN A 42 13.55 10.23 22.89
CA GLN A 42 13.11 10.53 21.55
C GLN A 42 11.67 10.06 21.57
N SER A 43 10.73 10.99 21.73
CA SER A 43 9.31 10.68 21.70
C SER A 43 9.10 10.10 20.32
N GLN A 44 9.10 8.77 20.20
CA GLN A 44 9.11 8.17 18.87
C GLN A 44 7.85 8.68 18.17
N ALA A 45 8.02 9.23 16.98
CA ALA A 45 6.96 9.89 16.23
C ALA A 45 5.73 8.98 16.07
N PRO A 46 4.51 9.56 15.93
CA PRO A 46 3.36 8.78 15.48
C PRO A 46 3.69 8.05 14.17
N SER A 47 3.18 6.84 14.00
CA SER A 47 3.42 6.06 12.79
C SER A 47 2.10 5.56 12.25
N ILE A 48 1.85 5.88 10.98
CA ILE A 48 0.74 5.33 10.20
C ILE A 48 1.16 3.93 9.76
N GLY A 49 0.31 2.93 10.02
CA GLY A 49 0.45 1.58 9.51
C GLY A 49 -0.38 1.37 8.24
N TYR A 50 -1.59 1.94 8.20
CA TYR A 50 -2.46 1.94 7.01
C TYR A 50 -3.48 3.09 7.08
N VAL A 51 -4.09 3.39 5.93
CA VAL A 51 -5.21 4.33 5.76
C VAL A 51 -6.32 3.61 5.01
N TYR A 52 -7.53 3.53 5.55
CA TYR A 52 -8.64 2.77 4.94
C TYR A 52 -9.99 3.51 5.05
N PRO A 53 -10.64 3.84 3.93
CA PRO A 53 -10.14 3.81 2.55
C PRO A 53 -8.86 4.63 2.35
N ALA A 54 -7.96 4.19 1.46
CA ALA A 54 -6.70 4.88 1.17
C ALA A 54 -6.86 6.04 0.15
N GLY A 55 -8.08 6.54 -0.02
CA GLY A 55 -8.43 7.56 -1.00
C GLY A 55 -9.94 7.73 -1.11
N GLY A 56 -10.40 8.55 -2.05
CA GLY A 56 -11.81 8.75 -2.32
C GLY A 56 -12.12 9.51 -3.60
N GLN A 57 -13.40 9.44 -3.99
CA GLN A 57 -13.93 10.18 -5.12
C GLN A 57 -14.05 11.67 -4.79
N ARG A 58 -13.66 12.54 -5.71
CA ARG A 58 -13.90 13.98 -5.60
C ARG A 58 -15.39 14.30 -5.43
N GLY A 59 -15.69 15.32 -4.63
CA GLY A 59 -17.05 15.72 -4.30
C GLY A 59 -17.74 14.87 -3.24
N THR A 60 -17.00 14.02 -2.53
CA THR A 60 -17.55 13.16 -1.47
C THR A 60 -17.00 13.50 -0.09
N THR A 61 -17.81 13.18 0.92
CA THR A 61 -17.41 13.19 2.33
C THR A 61 -17.62 11.79 2.89
N PHE A 62 -16.59 11.22 3.50
CA PHE A 62 -16.61 9.85 4.00
C PHE A 62 -15.65 9.66 5.17
N ARG A 63 -15.77 8.54 5.86
CA ARG A 63 -14.92 8.20 7.00
C ARG A 63 -13.70 7.40 6.57
N VAL A 64 -12.56 7.77 7.15
CA VAL A 64 -11.27 7.10 6.95
C VAL A 64 -10.75 6.62 8.29
N LEU A 65 -10.49 5.33 8.39
CA LEU A 65 -9.84 4.70 9.52
C LEU A 65 -8.34 4.61 9.27
N ILE A 66 -7.56 5.18 10.18
CA ILE A 66 -6.11 5.04 10.21
C ILE A 66 -5.74 4.12 11.36
N GLY A 67 -4.96 3.08 11.10
CA GLY A 67 -4.35 2.25 12.14
C GLY A 67 -2.84 2.45 12.22
N GLY A 68 -2.27 2.28 13.41
CA GLY A 68 -0.85 2.46 13.63
C GLY A 68 -0.47 2.47 15.11
N ARG A 69 0.58 3.22 15.44
CA ARG A 69 1.11 3.37 16.81
C ARG A 69 1.32 4.83 17.17
N LYS A 70 1.13 5.15 18.45
CA LYS A 70 1.27 6.48 19.06
C LYS A 70 0.35 7.53 18.45
N LEU A 71 -0.90 7.14 18.24
CA LEU A 71 -1.95 7.93 17.61
C LEU A 71 -2.93 8.59 18.62
N ASP A 72 -2.75 8.34 19.91
CA ASP A 72 -3.52 8.91 21.01
C ASP A 72 -3.36 10.43 21.13
N GLY A 73 -2.18 10.96 20.77
CA GLY A 73 -1.86 12.39 20.86
C GLY A 73 -2.08 13.20 19.56
N ILE A 74 -2.71 12.64 18.52
CA ILE A 74 -2.90 13.35 17.24
C ILE A 74 -3.79 14.58 17.46
N GLU A 75 -3.44 15.75 16.96
CA GLU A 75 -4.28 16.96 17.08
C GLU A 75 -4.86 17.37 15.73
N SER A 76 -4.15 17.07 14.64
CA SER A 76 -4.49 17.52 13.29
C SER A 76 -3.98 16.54 12.22
N VAL A 77 -4.57 16.64 11.03
CA VAL A 77 -4.23 15.88 9.83
C VAL A 77 -3.96 16.85 8.69
N PHE A 78 -2.97 16.52 7.85
CA PHE A 78 -2.56 17.33 6.71
C PHE A 78 -2.50 16.49 5.45
N PHE A 79 -2.89 17.08 4.33
CA PHE A 79 -2.76 16.50 3.00
C PHE A 79 -1.85 17.40 2.16
N SER A 80 -1.05 16.82 1.27
CA SER A 80 -0.39 17.59 0.22
C SER A 80 -1.42 18.08 -0.81
N GLY A 81 -1.07 19.11 -1.57
CA GLY A 81 -1.95 19.69 -2.58
C GLY A 81 -3.18 20.38 -2.00
N GLU A 82 -4.14 20.68 -2.87
CA GLU A 82 -5.38 21.39 -2.54
C GLU A 82 -6.61 20.48 -2.69
N GLY A 83 -7.74 20.93 -2.15
CA GLY A 83 -9.06 20.30 -2.33
C GLY A 83 -9.37 19.13 -1.40
N VAL A 84 -8.51 18.80 -0.43
CA VAL A 84 -8.77 17.76 0.58
C VAL A 84 -8.73 18.38 1.98
N SER A 85 -9.77 18.14 2.77
CA SER A 85 -9.85 18.55 4.17
C SER A 85 -10.30 17.38 5.03
N ALA A 86 -9.91 17.36 6.29
CA ALA A 86 -10.38 16.33 7.21
C ALA A 86 -10.44 16.81 8.66
N ARG A 87 -11.30 16.15 9.43
CA ARG A 87 -11.47 16.36 10.87
C ARG A 87 -11.27 15.06 11.62
N VAL A 88 -10.54 15.12 12.73
CA VAL A 88 -10.41 13.98 13.64
C VAL A 88 -11.73 13.80 14.38
N LEU A 89 -12.38 12.66 14.16
CA LEU A 89 -13.59 12.28 14.87
C LEU A 89 -13.25 11.61 16.20
N LYS A 90 -12.34 10.64 16.16
CA LYS A 90 -12.02 9.79 17.31
C LYS A 90 -10.59 9.31 17.27
N ARG A 91 -10.02 9.10 18.46
CA ARG A 91 -8.78 8.35 18.69
C ARG A 91 -9.14 7.20 19.62
N PHE A 92 -8.63 6.02 19.34
CA PHE A 92 -8.99 4.85 20.12
C PHE A 92 -7.83 3.86 20.15
N ARG A 93 -7.86 2.98 21.15
CA ARG A 93 -7.04 1.76 21.15
C ARG A 93 -7.92 0.63 20.67
N LYS A 94 -7.42 -0.20 19.76
CA LYS A 94 -8.10 -1.45 19.38
C LYS A 94 -8.25 -2.31 20.63
N VAL A 95 -9.50 -2.48 21.05
CA VAL A 95 -9.85 -3.31 22.20
C VAL A 95 -10.04 -4.73 21.69
N ALA A 96 -9.33 -5.69 22.28
CA ALA A 96 -9.71 -7.09 22.09
C ALA A 96 -11.08 -7.28 22.75
N ILE A 97 -12.06 -7.83 22.04
CA ILE A 97 -13.44 -8.06 22.53
C ILE A 97 -13.49 -9.15 23.61
N THR A 98 -12.34 -9.50 24.18
CA THR A 98 -12.22 -10.33 25.37
C THR A 98 -12.54 -9.57 26.66
N ASN A 99 -12.61 -8.23 26.67
CA ASN A 99 -13.10 -7.48 27.84
C ASN A 99 -14.63 -7.64 27.99
N PRO A 100 -15.14 -8.32 29.05
CA PRO A 100 -16.57 -8.55 29.24
C PRO A 100 -17.42 -7.28 29.39
N GLU A 101 -16.85 -6.20 29.93
CA GLU A 101 -17.53 -4.91 30.14
C GLU A 101 -17.86 -4.21 28.81
N VAL A 102 -17.11 -4.54 27.76
CA VAL A 102 -17.30 -4.01 26.40
C VAL A 102 -18.06 -5.01 25.54
N SER A 103 -17.65 -6.28 25.57
CA SER A 103 -18.14 -7.29 24.63
C SER A 103 -19.59 -7.70 24.85
N ARG A 104 -20.05 -7.78 26.10
CA ARG A 104 -21.44 -8.09 26.44
C ARG A 104 -22.41 -7.00 25.96
N PRO A 105 -22.24 -5.71 26.34
CA PRO A 105 -23.17 -4.69 25.89
C PRO A 105 -23.04 -4.41 24.38
N ALA A 106 -21.84 -4.52 23.79
CA ALA A 106 -21.66 -4.37 22.35
C ALA A 106 -22.43 -5.44 21.56
N ARG A 107 -22.31 -6.71 21.96
CA ARG A 107 -23.02 -7.82 21.33
C ARG A 107 -24.53 -7.67 21.47
N ARG A 108 -25.00 -7.28 22.66
CA ARG A 108 -26.43 -7.03 22.91
C ARG A 108 -26.97 -5.90 22.04
N LEU A 109 -26.25 -4.79 21.93
CA LEU A 109 -26.63 -3.66 21.07
C LEU A 109 -26.72 -4.12 19.60
N TYR A 110 -25.73 -4.87 19.12
CA TYR A 110 -25.76 -5.45 17.79
C TYR A 110 -26.98 -6.36 17.57
N GLU A 111 -27.26 -7.30 18.48
CA GLU A 111 -28.40 -8.23 18.37
C GLU A 111 -29.75 -7.49 18.36
N GLU A 112 -29.86 -6.42 19.16
CA GLU A 112 -31.03 -5.53 19.19
C GLU A 112 -31.26 -4.82 17.85
N GLU A 113 -30.23 -4.16 17.32
CA GLU A 113 -30.34 -3.45 16.03
C GLU A 113 -30.54 -4.42 14.86
N PHE A 114 -29.90 -5.59 14.93
CA PHE A 114 -30.06 -6.66 13.94
C PHE A 114 -31.51 -7.19 13.90
N ALA A 115 -32.13 -7.42 15.06
CA ALA A 115 -33.52 -7.87 15.14
C ALA A 115 -34.51 -6.88 14.51
N LEU A 116 -34.18 -5.58 14.45
CA LEU A 116 -35.01 -4.59 13.75
C LEU A 116 -35.00 -4.77 12.22
N LEU A 117 -33.97 -5.38 11.64
CA LEU A 117 -33.92 -5.66 10.19
C LEU A 117 -34.95 -6.72 9.78
N GLU A 118 -35.28 -7.65 10.69
CA GLU A 118 -36.28 -8.70 10.45
C GLU A 118 -37.72 -8.17 10.52
N VAL A 119 -37.92 -6.98 11.09
CA VAL A 119 -39.23 -6.34 11.20
C VAL A 119 -39.59 -5.68 9.87
N PRO A 120 -40.85 -5.83 9.38
CA PRO A 120 -41.32 -5.13 8.20
C PRO A 120 -41.07 -3.63 8.30
N GLU A 121 -40.60 -3.01 7.21
CA GLU A 121 -40.18 -1.60 7.19
C GLU A 121 -41.23 -0.64 7.77
N SER A 122 -42.52 -0.90 7.51
CA SER A 122 -43.65 -0.14 8.04
C SER A 122 -43.79 -0.15 9.57
N GLU A 123 -43.21 -1.16 10.25
CA GLU A 123 -43.34 -1.37 11.70
C GLU A 123 -42.04 -1.10 12.46
N ARG A 124 -40.90 -0.98 11.76
CA ARG A 124 -39.55 -0.83 12.37
C ARG A 124 -39.47 0.36 13.32
N ALA A 125 -40.05 1.50 12.97
CA ALA A 125 -39.99 2.71 13.79
C ALA A 125 -40.66 2.51 15.16
N ALA A 126 -41.84 1.90 15.18
CA ALA A 126 -42.58 1.61 16.42
C ALA A 126 -41.85 0.57 17.27
N LYS A 127 -41.33 -0.51 16.64
CA LYS A 127 -40.55 -1.53 17.34
C LYS A 127 -39.27 -0.95 17.94
N ARG A 128 -38.61 -0.04 17.23
CA ARG A 128 -37.41 0.65 17.71
C ARG A 128 -37.71 1.51 18.93
N GLU A 129 -38.81 2.25 18.96
CA GLU A 129 -39.20 3.05 20.13
C GLU A 129 -39.49 2.18 21.36
N GLU A 130 -40.16 1.04 21.17
CA GLU A 130 -40.34 0.02 22.23
C GLU A 130 -38.99 -0.48 22.75
N MET A 131 -38.08 -0.84 21.84
CA MET A 131 -36.74 -1.34 22.16
C MET A 131 -35.90 -0.32 22.91
N LEU A 132 -35.92 0.96 22.49
CA LEU A 132 -35.21 2.05 23.17
C LEU A 132 -35.72 2.27 24.59
N ARG A 133 -37.05 2.20 24.80
CA ARG A 133 -37.63 2.28 26.16
C ARG A 133 -37.21 1.11 27.03
N ALA A 134 -37.25 -0.12 26.49
CA ALA A 134 -36.79 -1.31 27.19
C ALA A 134 -35.29 -1.23 27.54
N ARG A 135 -34.46 -0.71 26.63
CA ARG A 135 -33.04 -0.47 26.84
C ARG A 135 -32.82 0.55 27.97
N ALA A 136 -33.50 1.70 27.92
CA ALA A 136 -33.39 2.73 28.95
C ALA A 136 -33.81 2.20 30.34
N ALA A 137 -34.91 1.46 30.42
CA ALA A 137 -35.38 0.84 31.66
C ALA A 137 -34.35 -0.14 32.25
N ARG A 138 -33.67 -0.92 31.39
CA ARG A 138 -32.64 -1.88 31.80
C ARG A 138 -31.45 -1.19 32.44
N TYR A 139 -30.93 -0.12 31.84
CA TYR A 139 -29.80 0.62 32.41
C TYR A 139 -30.17 1.39 33.69
N ALA A 140 -31.44 1.77 33.84
CA ALA A 140 -31.96 2.45 35.03
C ALA A 140 -32.31 1.52 36.21
N ASP A 141 -32.33 0.19 36.02
CA ASP A 141 -32.71 -0.77 37.07
C ASP A 141 -31.68 -0.76 38.23
N PRO A 142 -32.09 -0.40 39.47
CA PRO A 142 -31.20 -0.38 40.61
C PRO A 142 -30.73 -1.78 41.07
N ASN A 143 -31.43 -2.85 40.64
CA ASN A 143 -31.13 -4.23 41.03
C ASN A 143 -30.15 -4.95 40.09
N ARG A 144 -29.56 -4.23 39.12
CA ARG A 144 -28.48 -4.77 38.27
C ARG A 144 -27.37 -5.39 39.12
N THR A 145 -26.86 -6.53 38.68
CA THR A 145 -25.64 -7.14 39.25
C THR A 145 -24.45 -6.20 39.12
N GLU A 146 -23.41 -6.37 39.93
CA GLU A 146 -22.19 -5.55 39.82
C GLU A 146 -21.54 -5.68 38.44
N ASP A 147 -21.54 -6.88 37.87
CA ASP A 147 -21.06 -7.10 36.50
C ASP A 147 -21.91 -6.35 35.48
N GLU A 148 -23.24 -6.33 35.62
CA GLU A 148 -24.10 -5.57 34.72
C GLU A 148 -23.88 -4.07 34.88
N LYS A 149 -23.68 -3.56 36.11
CA LYS A 149 -23.38 -2.14 36.35
C LYS A 149 -22.04 -1.72 35.72
N ALA A 150 -21.09 -2.64 35.59
CA ALA A 150 -19.82 -2.41 34.92
C ALA A 150 -19.92 -2.38 33.39
N ASP A 151 -21.01 -2.88 32.79
CA ASP A 151 -21.22 -2.80 31.34
C ASP A 151 -21.30 -1.35 30.86
N LEU A 152 -20.57 -1.04 29.79
CA LEU A 152 -20.67 0.24 29.10
C LEU A 152 -22.09 0.49 28.56
N THR A 153 -22.53 1.76 28.59
CA THR A 153 -23.77 2.17 27.92
C THR A 153 -23.56 2.20 26.40
N PRO A 154 -24.63 2.19 25.58
CA PRO A 154 -24.52 2.35 24.13
C PRO A 154 -23.76 3.61 23.72
N GLU A 155 -23.96 4.71 24.43
CA GLU A 155 -23.28 5.99 24.18
C GLU A 155 -21.79 5.87 24.50
N MET A 156 -21.43 5.25 25.64
CA MET A 156 -20.03 4.98 25.98
C MET A 156 -19.39 4.02 24.97
N LEU A 157 -20.10 3.00 24.49
CA LEU A 157 -19.61 2.14 23.40
C LEU A 157 -19.37 2.93 22.12
N ALA A 158 -20.30 3.84 21.78
CA ALA A 158 -20.16 4.75 20.65
C ALA A 158 -19.06 5.80 20.85
N GLU A 159 -18.54 6.00 22.06
CA GLU A 159 -17.35 6.81 22.38
C GLU A 159 -16.05 5.98 22.36
N GLU A 160 -16.10 4.71 22.76
CA GLU A 160 -14.92 3.83 22.84
C GLU A 160 -14.59 3.14 21.50
N LEU A 161 -15.61 2.70 20.76
CA LEU A 161 -15.44 1.87 19.57
C LEU A 161 -15.73 2.67 18.29
N PRO A 162 -14.88 2.61 17.23
CA PRO A 162 -15.23 3.22 15.95
C PRO A 162 -16.47 2.56 15.31
N TYR A 163 -17.21 3.34 14.50
CA TYR A 163 -18.42 2.91 13.78
C TYR A 163 -19.64 2.52 14.65
N PHE A 164 -19.49 2.35 15.96
CA PHE A 164 -20.62 2.07 16.85
C PHE A 164 -21.63 3.22 16.93
N ASP A 165 -21.21 4.44 16.63
CA ASP A 165 -22.11 5.58 16.46
C ASP A 165 -23.00 5.42 15.22
N GLU A 166 -22.51 4.84 14.13
CA GLU A 166 -23.33 4.55 12.94
C GLU A 166 -24.38 3.48 13.24
N LEU A 167 -23.99 2.45 14.01
CA LEU A 167 -24.93 1.46 14.53
C LEU A 167 -26.01 2.10 15.43
N LEU A 168 -25.62 3.08 16.24
CA LEU A 168 -26.51 3.71 17.22
C LEU A 168 -27.44 4.78 16.61
N TYR A 169 -27.03 5.42 15.51
CA TYR A 169 -27.74 6.59 14.97
C TYR A 169 -28.17 6.47 13.50
N ARG A 170 -27.47 5.70 12.66
CA ARG A 170 -27.76 5.62 11.21
C ARG A 170 -28.63 4.41 10.86
N HIS A 171 -28.38 3.26 11.50
CA HIS A 171 -29.20 2.04 11.38
C HIS A 171 -29.32 1.46 9.97
N GLU A 172 -28.38 1.77 9.08
CA GLU A 172 -28.40 1.17 7.75
C GLU A 172 -27.96 -0.30 7.85
N PRO A 173 -28.58 -1.21 7.07
CA PRO A 173 -28.19 -2.62 7.07
C PRO A 173 -26.68 -2.84 6.88
N GLU A 174 -26.05 -2.05 5.99
CA GLU A 174 -24.61 -2.09 5.74
C GLU A 174 -23.75 -1.70 6.96
N ASP A 175 -24.26 -0.85 7.87
CA ASP A 175 -23.55 -0.50 9.10
C ASP A 175 -23.55 -1.63 10.11
N ILE A 176 -24.71 -2.25 10.26
CA ILE A 176 -24.91 -3.39 11.15
C ILE A 176 -23.97 -4.52 10.72
N GLN A 177 -23.95 -4.80 9.41
CA GLN A 177 -23.05 -5.79 8.82
C GLN A 177 -21.57 -5.44 9.00
N ARG A 178 -21.18 -4.18 8.79
CA ARG A 178 -19.79 -3.73 9.00
C ARG A 178 -19.35 -3.83 10.45
N VAL A 179 -20.18 -3.41 11.41
CA VAL A 179 -19.87 -3.56 12.84
C VAL A 179 -19.77 -5.04 13.22
N PHE A 180 -20.62 -5.89 12.65
CA PHE A 180 -20.48 -7.33 12.85
C PHE A 180 -19.12 -7.86 12.43
N TRP A 181 -18.66 -7.50 11.23
CA TRP A 181 -17.38 -7.96 10.72
C TRP A 181 -16.18 -7.42 11.51
N GLU A 182 -16.18 -6.11 11.76
CA GLU A 182 -15.07 -5.43 12.43
C GLU A 182 -14.85 -5.92 13.87
N TYR A 183 -15.93 -6.36 14.54
CA TYR A 183 -15.88 -6.71 15.95
C TYR A 183 -16.18 -8.19 16.21
N PHE A 184 -17.29 -8.73 15.72
CA PHE A 184 -17.75 -10.04 16.16
C PHE A 184 -17.25 -11.22 15.31
N PHE A 185 -16.80 -10.97 14.08
CA PHE A 185 -16.32 -12.05 13.19
C PHE A 185 -14.87 -12.46 13.47
N GLN A 186 -13.99 -11.51 13.80
CA GLN A 186 -12.57 -11.81 14.01
C GLN A 186 -12.36 -12.68 15.25
N ARG A 187 -11.43 -13.66 15.16
CA ARG A 187 -11.15 -14.60 16.25
C ARG A 187 -10.87 -13.84 17.56
N PRO A 188 -11.71 -13.98 18.61
CA PRO A 188 -11.60 -13.21 19.86
C PRO A 188 -10.23 -13.31 20.54
N GLU A 189 -9.51 -14.40 20.30
CA GLU A 189 -8.22 -14.70 20.92
C GLU A 189 -7.04 -13.93 20.31
N ARG A 190 -7.20 -13.26 19.16
CA ARG A 190 -6.12 -12.49 18.54
C ARG A 190 -6.05 -11.10 19.13
N LYS A 191 -5.08 -10.89 20.03
CA LYS A 191 -4.71 -9.55 20.48
C LYS A 191 -4.26 -8.70 19.29
N PRO A 192 -4.72 -7.44 19.16
CA PRO A 192 -4.20 -6.52 18.17
C PRO A 192 -2.67 -6.43 18.28
N LYS A 193 -1.97 -6.48 17.14
CA LYS A 193 -0.52 -6.25 17.12
C LYS A 193 -0.24 -4.84 17.64
N GLU A 194 0.73 -4.69 18.54
CA GLU A 194 1.09 -3.39 19.13
C GLU A 194 1.44 -2.31 18.09
N THR A 195 1.97 -2.71 16.93
CA THR A 195 2.27 -1.82 15.79
C THR A 195 1.03 -1.20 15.14
N LEU A 196 -0.15 -1.82 15.32
CA LEU A 196 -1.43 -1.43 14.72
C LEU A 196 -2.54 -1.29 15.79
N ALA A 197 -2.18 -1.31 17.08
CA ALA A 197 -3.12 -1.37 18.19
C ALA A 197 -3.81 -0.04 18.49
N GLN A 198 -3.42 1.06 17.84
CA GLN A 198 -4.07 2.35 17.98
C GLN A 198 -4.67 2.79 16.64
N GLY A 199 -5.72 3.59 16.71
CA GLY A 199 -6.37 4.11 15.52
C GLY A 199 -6.93 5.52 15.68
N VAL A 200 -7.13 6.15 14.53
CA VAL A 200 -7.78 7.46 14.38
C VAL A 200 -8.88 7.32 13.34
N LEU A 201 -10.08 7.75 13.69
CA LEU A 201 -11.18 7.88 12.75
C LEU A 201 -11.25 9.33 12.28
N LEU A 202 -11.18 9.53 10.98
CA LEU A 202 -11.29 10.82 10.32
C LEU A 202 -12.60 10.92 9.55
N GLU A 203 -13.14 12.12 9.44
CA GLU A 203 -14.08 12.51 8.38
C GLU A 203 -13.30 13.30 7.35
N VAL A 204 -13.22 12.80 6.12
CA VAL A 204 -12.49 13.41 5.01
C VAL A 204 -13.50 13.95 4.01
N THR A 205 -13.29 15.18 3.55
CA THR A 205 -14.06 15.81 2.48
C THR A 205 -13.12 16.16 1.33
N ILE A 206 -13.46 15.69 0.13
CA ILE A 206 -12.74 15.99 -1.10
C ILE A 206 -13.62 16.92 -1.93
N ALA A 207 -13.10 18.10 -2.27
CA ALA A 207 -13.81 19.07 -3.08
C ALA A 207 -14.09 18.52 -4.49
N PRO A 208 -15.21 18.88 -5.15
CA PRO A 208 -15.53 18.41 -6.51
C PRO A 208 -14.47 18.74 -7.58
N ASP A 209 -13.71 19.81 -7.37
CA ASP A 209 -12.65 20.32 -8.23
C ASP A 209 -11.23 19.96 -7.75
N ALA A 210 -11.12 19.15 -6.68
CA ALA A 210 -9.83 18.68 -6.20
C ALA A 210 -9.06 17.95 -7.32
N PRO A 211 -7.79 18.30 -7.60
CA PRO A 211 -7.02 17.62 -8.64
C PRO A 211 -6.86 16.13 -8.34
N CYS A 212 -7.13 15.25 -9.30
CA CYS A 212 -6.91 13.82 -9.12
C CYS A 212 -5.43 13.48 -8.90
N GLY A 213 -5.17 12.30 -8.32
CA GLY A 213 -3.83 11.75 -8.10
C GLY A 213 -3.44 11.63 -6.63
N ASP A 214 -2.20 11.23 -6.41
CA ASP A 214 -1.69 10.92 -5.08
C ASP A 214 -1.52 12.18 -4.23
N ARG A 215 -1.87 12.04 -2.95
CA ARG A 215 -1.62 12.96 -1.86
C ARG A 215 -0.78 12.26 -0.80
N LEU A 216 -0.02 13.06 -0.08
CA LEU A 216 0.67 12.65 1.13
C LEU A 216 -0.19 13.05 2.32
N LEU A 217 -0.49 12.10 3.21
CA LEU A 217 -1.26 12.30 4.44
C LEU A 217 -0.32 12.23 5.64
N TRP A 218 -0.26 13.29 6.44
CA TRP A 218 0.45 13.33 7.71
C TRP A 218 -0.50 13.44 8.89
N LEU A 219 -0.16 12.76 9.99
CA LEU A 219 -0.78 12.98 11.30
C LEU A 219 0.17 13.76 12.19
N ARG A 220 -0.34 14.78 12.86
CA ARG A 220 0.46 15.69 13.69
C ARG A 220 -0.01 15.66 15.14
N THR A 221 0.93 15.50 16.07
CA THR A 221 0.76 15.76 17.50
C THR A 221 1.30 17.15 17.84
N LYS A 222 1.14 17.59 19.09
CA LYS A 222 1.73 18.84 19.58
C LYS A 222 3.22 19.01 19.26
N ASN A 223 4.00 17.91 19.31
CA ASN A 223 5.47 17.95 19.28
C ASN A 223 6.09 17.13 18.13
N SER A 224 5.30 16.45 17.30
CA SER A 224 5.83 15.55 16.26
C SER A 224 4.83 15.35 15.11
N SER A 225 5.32 14.86 13.97
CA SER A 225 4.50 14.46 12.83
C SER A 225 4.87 13.05 12.40
N SER A 226 3.92 12.33 11.81
CA SER A 226 4.19 11.01 11.26
C SER A 226 5.03 11.10 10.00
N PHE A 227 5.57 9.97 9.55
CA PHE A 227 5.87 9.83 8.13
C PHE A 227 4.56 9.89 7.31
N PRO A 228 4.60 10.41 6.07
CA PRO A 228 3.41 10.47 5.25
C PRO A 228 2.96 9.08 4.82
N ALA A 229 1.63 8.88 4.76
CA ALA A 229 1.02 7.80 4.01
C ALA A 229 0.50 8.30 2.65
N VAL A 230 0.33 7.40 1.69
CA VAL A 230 -0.31 7.73 0.41
C VAL A 230 -1.82 7.82 0.62
N PHE A 231 -2.46 8.83 0.03
CA PHE A 231 -3.91 8.99 -0.03
C PHE A 231 -4.31 9.43 -1.44
N GLN A 232 -5.24 8.76 -2.10
CA GLN A 232 -5.57 9.05 -3.50
C GLN A 232 -6.84 9.87 -3.65
N VAL A 233 -6.79 10.90 -4.49
CA VAL A 233 -7.99 11.60 -4.98
C VAL A 233 -8.35 11.06 -6.36
N GLY A 234 -9.53 10.45 -6.49
CA GLY A 234 -10.01 9.86 -7.74
C GLY A 234 -11.25 10.56 -8.29
N ASP A 235 -11.57 10.29 -9.55
CA ASP A 235 -12.79 10.71 -10.24
C ASP A 235 -13.78 9.56 -10.50
N LEU A 236 -13.30 8.30 -10.41
CA LEU A 236 -14.11 7.11 -10.55
C LEU A 236 -15.18 6.99 -9.46
N PRO A 237 -16.35 6.39 -9.77
CA PRO A 237 -17.25 5.90 -8.74
C PRO A 237 -16.49 4.96 -7.79
N GLU A 238 -16.55 5.25 -6.50
CA GLU A 238 -15.90 4.44 -5.48
C GLU A 238 -16.89 3.63 -4.69
N VAL A 239 -16.56 2.36 -4.47
CA VAL A 239 -17.28 1.48 -3.54
C VAL A 239 -16.31 1.03 -2.47
N ARG A 240 -16.79 0.93 -1.23
CA ARG A 240 -16.08 0.23 -0.17
C ARG A 240 -16.60 -1.20 -0.13
N GLU A 241 -15.70 -2.16 0.07
CA GLU A 241 -16.11 -3.55 0.25
C GLU A 241 -17.13 -3.69 1.38
N LEU A 242 -17.94 -4.74 1.30
CA LEU A 242 -18.89 -5.09 2.35
C LEU A 242 -18.83 -6.60 2.58
N GLU A 243 -18.56 -6.95 3.82
CA GLU A 243 -18.21 -8.31 4.24
C GLU A 243 -19.40 -9.04 4.86
N PRO A 244 -19.58 -10.36 4.67
CA PRO A 244 -18.65 -11.27 3.99
C PRO A 244 -18.78 -11.19 2.46
N ASN A 245 -17.68 -11.37 1.78
CA ASN A 245 -17.62 -11.53 0.33
C ASN A 245 -16.80 -12.78 -0.11
N ASP A 246 -16.32 -13.57 0.84
CA ASP A 246 -15.53 -14.79 0.69
C ASP A 246 -16.34 -16.07 0.34
N THR A 247 -17.64 -15.92 0.02
CA THR A 247 -18.57 -17.02 -0.36
C THR A 247 -18.27 -17.68 -1.72
N PRO A 248 -18.54 -19.00 -1.89
CA PRO A 248 -19.56 -19.77 -1.18
C PRO A 248 -19.12 -20.57 0.05
N ASN A 249 -17.89 -20.47 0.54
CA ASN A 249 -17.42 -21.35 1.63
C ASN A 249 -16.66 -20.60 2.73
N PRO A 250 -17.34 -19.98 3.70
CA PRO A 250 -16.64 -19.52 4.90
C PRO A 250 -16.26 -20.75 5.76
N PRO A 251 -15.08 -20.78 6.43
CA PRO A 251 -14.57 -21.98 7.10
C PRO A 251 -15.59 -22.66 8.02
N SER A 252 -15.60 -24.00 7.97
CA SER A 252 -16.50 -24.98 8.62
C SER A 252 -16.56 -24.96 10.15
N TYR A 253 -16.00 -23.94 10.81
CA TYR A 253 -15.98 -23.85 12.27
C TYR A 253 -17.28 -23.23 12.85
N TRP A 254 -18.01 -22.42 12.09
CA TRP A 254 -19.19 -21.68 12.58
C TRP A 254 -20.53 -22.10 11.97
N ASP A 255 -20.60 -23.16 11.16
CA ASP A 255 -21.84 -23.61 10.51
C ASP A 255 -22.96 -23.98 11.50
N ASN A 256 -22.61 -24.29 12.74
CA ASN A 256 -23.58 -24.52 13.83
C ASN A 256 -24.05 -23.23 14.52
N VAL A 257 -23.32 -22.13 14.42
CA VAL A 257 -23.68 -20.80 14.97
C VAL A 257 -24.38 -19.93 13.92
N ARG A 258 -24.02 -20.10 12.65
CA ARG A 258 -24.60 -19.39 11.49
C ARG A 258 -26.08 -19.74 11.24
N LYS A 259 -26.47 -21.01 11.42
CA LYS A 259 -27.83 -21.50 11.10
C LYS A 259 -28.97 -20.92 11.95
N LYS A 260 -28.69 -20.14 13.00
CA LYS A 260 -29.74 -19.57 13.87
C LYS A 260 -29.68 -18.04 14.05
N THR A 261 -28.67 -17.33 13.54
CA THR A 261 -28.37 -15.97 14.06
C THR A 261 -27.90 -14.93 13.04
N ILE A 262 -27.70 -15.26 11.76
CA ILE A 262 -27.21 -14.29 10.76
C ILE A 262 -28.05 -14.39 9.48
N HIS A 263 -29.08 -13.55 9.38
CA HIS A 263 -29.64 -13.13 8.09
C HIS A 263 -28.65 -12.13 7.45
N TRP A 264 -28.00 -12.54 6.37
CA TRP A 264 -27.14 -11.64 5.60
C TRP A 264 -28.00 -10.53 4.96
N VAL A 265 -27.56 -9.28 5.08
CA VAL A 265 -28.18 -8.16 4.34
C VAL A 265 -28.07 -8.39 2.83
N ARG A 266 -27.01 -9.08 2.38
CA ARG A 266 -26.83 -9.52 0.99
C ARG A 266 -26.60 -11.03 0.96
N ALA A 267 -27.55 -11.76 0.37
CA ALA A 267 -27.42 -13.21 0.15
C ALA A 267 -26.49 -13.54 -1.03
N GLU A 268 -26.27 -12.59 -1.94
CA GLU A 268 -25.46 -12.71 -3.15
C GLU A 268 -24.51 -11.51 -3.28
N LEU A 269 -23.37 -11.71 -3.93
CA LEU A 269 -22.44 -10.63 -4.24
C LEU A 269 -23.10 -9.66 -5.24
N PRO A 270 -23.10 -8.34 -4.98
CA PRO A 270 -23.62 -7.39 -5.94
C PRO A 270 -22.74 -7.35 -7.19
N THR A 271 -23.38 -7.22 -8.35
CA THR A 271 -22.70 -6.91 -9.60
C THR A 271 -22.35 -5.42 -9.63
N LEU A 272 -21.06 -5.11 -9.65
CA LEU A 272 -20.55 -3.74 -9.70
C LEU A 272 -20.78 -3.12 -11.08
N SER A 273 -21.18 -1.84 -11.09
CA SER A 273 -21.26 -1.05 -12.32
C SER A 273 -19.88 -0.52 -12.69
N LEU A 274 -19.40 -0.84 -13.89
CA LEU A 274 -18.09 -0.40 -14.39
C LEU A 274 -18.19 0.94 -15.13
N PRO A 275 -17.13 1.78 -15.10
CA PRO A 275 -15.90 1.61 -14.33
C PRO A 275 -16.08 1.92 -12.84
N VAL A 276 -15.29 1.28 -11.99
CA VAL A 276 -15.35 1.44 -10.53
C VAL A 276 -13.97 1.34 -9.89
N MET A 277 -13.82 1.96 -8.74
CA MET A 277 -12.69 1.76 -7.82
C MET A 277 -13.21 1.16 -6.51
N VAL A 278 -12.73 -0.04 -6.19
CA VAL A 278 -13.08 -0.78 -4.98
C VAL A 278 -12.03 -0.50 -3.91
N ASN A 279 -12.46 -0.06 -2.73
CA ASN A 279 -11.61 0.06 -1.54
C ASN A 279 -11.82 -1.17 -0.66
N GLY A 280 -10.76 -1.95 -0.46
CA GLY A 280 -10.86 -3.17 0.34
C GLY A 280 -9.70 -3.41 1.31
N GLN A 281 -9.83 -4.45 2.13
CA GLN A 281 -8.91 -4.76 3.22
C GLN A 281 -8.95 -6.25 3.58
N VAL A 282 -7.90 -6.98 3.19
CA VAL A 282 -7.82 -8.43 3.40
C VAL A 282 -7.51 -8.77 4.86
N ARG A 283 -8.49 -9.30 5.59
CA ARG A 283 -8.33 -9.76 6.98
C ARG A 283 -7.77 -11.20 7.05
N PRO A 284 -7.34 -11.68 8.23
CA PRO A 284 -6.72 -13.00 8.31
C PRO A 284 -7.63 -14.17 7.86
N GLY A 285 -7.19 -14.88 6.83
CA GLY A 285 -7.95 -15.99 6.22
C GLY A 285 -9.04 -15.56 5.23
N ASP A 286 -9.08 -14.27 4.93
CA ASP A 286 -10.04 -13.61 4.07
C ASP A 286 -9.66 -13.70 2.59
N VAL A 287 -10.67 -13.65 1.73
CA VAL A 287 -10.60 -13.69 0.28
C VAL A 287 -11.72 -12.84 -0.28
N ASP A 288 -11.39 -11.64 -0.74
CA ASP A 288 -12.39 -10.72 -1.24
C ASP A 288 -12.85 -11.08 -2.64
N ARG A 289 -14.18 -11.09 -2.88
CA ARG A 289 -14.74 -11.32 -4.22
C ARG A 289 -15.70 -10.22 -4.66
N PHE A 290 -15.60 -9.83 -5.92
CA PHE A 290 -16.46 -8.82 -6.55
C PHE A 290 -16.93 -9.27 -7.92
N GLN A 291 -18.21 -9.04 -8.22
CA GLN A 291 -18.80 -9.40 -9.51
C GLN A 291 -18.88 -8.19 -10.44
N PHE A 292 -18.73 -8.43 -11.75
CA PHE A 292 -18.95 -7.41 -12.78
C PHE A 292 -19.42 -8.07 -14.09
N GLU A 293 -20.16 -7.34 -14.91
CA GLU A 293 -20.56 -7.79 -16.25
C GLU A 293 -19.51 -7.40 -17.30
N ALA A 294 -19.29 -8.28 -18.28
CA ALA A 294 -18.49 -7.98 -19.46
C ALA A 294 -19.08 -8.68 -20.71
N LYS A 295 -18.85 -8.08 -21.89
CA LYS A 295 -19.26 -8.64 -23.18
C LYS A 295 -18.12 -9.34 -23.89
N ALA A 296 -18.41 -10.32 -24.73
CA ALA A 296 -17.42 -11.02 -25.54
C ALA A 296 -16.56 -10.03 -26.36
N GLY A 297 -15.24 -10.15 -26.27
CA GLY A 297 -14.24 -9.28 -26.91
C GLY A 297 -13.98 -7.96 -26.17
N GLU A 298 -14.69 -7.66 -25.08
CA GLU A 298 -14.42 -6.49 -24.25
C GLU A 298 -13.12 -6.69 -23.47
N ARG A 299 -12.23 -5.69 -23.50
CA ARG A 299 -10.98 -5.70 -22.73
C ARG A 299 -11.15 -4.93 -21.43
N ILE A 300 -11.26 -5.67 -20.34
CA ILE A 300 -11.35 -5.14 -18.97
C ILE A 300 -9.95 -5.08 -18.37
N VAL A 301 -9.64 -3.95 -17.75
CA VAL A 301 -8.42 -3.73 -17.00
C VAL A 301 -8.76 -3.81 -15.51
N LEU A 302 -8.03 -4.66 -14.80
CA LEU A 302 -8.04 -4.75 -13.35
C LEU A 302 -6.67 -4.31 -12.84
N PHE A 303 -6.61 -3.29 -12.00
CA PHE A 303 -5.35 -2.80 -11.44
C PHE A 303 -5.50 -2.57 -9.94
N LEU A 304 -4.69 -3.27 -9.15
CA LEU A 304 -4.79 -3.22 -7.70
C LEU A 304 -3.56 -2.53 -7.11
N LEU A 305 -3.79 -1.50 -6.32
CA LEU A 305 -2.79 -0.82 -5.50
C LEU A 305 -2.88 -1.37 -4.08
N GLY A 306 -1.84 -2.03 -3.59
CA GLY A 306 -1.79 -2.64 -2.25
C GLY A 306 -0.46 -2.35 -1.57
N ARG A 307 0.64 -2.83 -2.15
CA ARG A 307 2.00 -2.49 -1.71
C ARG A 307 2.33 -1.02 -1.95
N TYR A 308 1.74 -0.40 -2.97
CA TYR A 308 1.88 1.04 -3.22
C TYR A 308 1.35 1.89 -2.06
N LEU A 309 0.26 1.45 -1.43
CA LEU A 309 -0.46 2.22 -0.40
C LEU A 309 0.15 2.06 0.98
N ASN A 310 0.60 0.85 1.34
CA ASN A 310 0.96 0.53 2.72
C ASN A 310 2.48 0.44 2.92
N PRO A 311 3.02 1.06 3.99
CA PRO A 311 4.43 0.94 4.33
C PRO A 311 4.79 -0.47 4.79
N TYR A 312 6.06 -0.83 4.64
CA TYR A 312 6.59 -2.08 5.20
C TYR A 312 6.43 -2.12 6.72
N LEU A 313 5.83 -3.18 7.25
CA LEU A 313 5.83 -3.47 8.68
C LEU A 313 6.73 -4.68 8.97
N ALA A 314 7.84 -4.42 9.67
CA ALA A 314 8.89 -5.41 9.95
C ALA A 314 8.48 -6.56 10.89
N ASP A 315 7.29 -6.51 11.49
CA ASP A 315 6.82 -7.50 12.48
C ASP A 315 6.13 -8.73 11.85
N ALA A 316 6.33 -8.94 10.54
CA ALA A 316 5.91 -10.13 9.83
C ALA A 316 6.93 -10.51 8.74
N VAL A 317 7.00 -11.80 8.44
CA VAL A 317 7.82 -12.33 7.35
C VAL A 317 6.90 -12.90 6.27
N PRO A 318 6.82 -12.30 5.06
CA PRO A 318 7.26 -10.93 4.72
C PRO A 318 6.34 -9.84 5.31
N GLY A 319 6.87 -8.63 5.51
CA GLY A 319 6.12 -7.52 6.14
C GLY A 319 5.04 -6.89 5.26
N TRP A 320 5.13 -7.12 3.95
CA TRP A 320 4.26 -6.53 2.93
C TRP A 320 3.00 -7.34 2.66
N PHE A 321 1.95 -6.66 2.24
CA PHE A 321 0.87 -7.27 1.48
C PHE A 321 1.41 -7.73 0.11
N GLN A 322 1.07 -8.95 -0.31
CA GLN A 322 1.35 -9.45 -1.67
C GLN A 322 0.02 -9.90 -2.29
N PRO A 323 -0.75 -8.97 -2.86
CA PRO A 323 -2.04 -9.28 -3.45
C PRO A 323 -1.91 -10.17 -4.70
N ILE A 324 -2.89 -11.05 -4.89
CA ILE A 324 -3.10 -11.81 -6.11
C ILE A 324 -4.51 -11.50 -6.62
N LEU A 325 -4.60 -11.18 -7.90
CA LEU A 325 -5.86 -11.11 -8.64
C LEU A 325 -6.13 -12.44 -9.33
N THR A 326 -7.35 -12.95 -9.21
CA THR A 326 -7.84 -14.08 -10.03
C THR A 326 -9.20 -13.74 -10.59
N VAL A 327 -9.38 -13.86 -11.91
CA VAL A 327 -10.68 -13.69 -12.57
C VAL A 327 -11.29 -15.06 -12.86
N TYR A 328 -12.57 -15.20 -12.53
CA TYR A 328 -13.40 -16.34 -12.82
C TYR A 328 -14.49 -15.95 -13.82
N GLY A 329 -14.72 -16.81 -14.81
CA GLY A 329 -15.78 -16.64 -15.80
C GLY A 329 -17.18 -16.96 -15.26
N PRO A 330 -18.24 -16.74 -16.08
CA PRO A 330 -19.63 -16.97 -15.70
C PRO A 330 -19.96 -18.40 -15.27
N ASN A 331 -19.15 -19.37 -15.69
CA ASN A 331 -19.26 -20.78 -15.32
C ASN A 331 -18.40 -21.17 -14.09
N GLY A 332 -17.78 -20.20 -13.41
CA GLY A 332 -16.88 -20.42 -12.28
C GLY A 332 -15.47 -20.92 -12.65
N THR A 333 -15.11 -20.95 -13.94
CA THR A 333 -13.75 -21.35 -14.35
C THR A 333 -12.77 -20.19 -14.19
N LYS A 334 -11.56 -20.46 -13.70
CA LYS A 334 -10.48 -19.47 -13.65
C LYS A 334 -10.05 -19.11 -15.08
N THR A 335 -10.14 -17.83 -15.44
CA THR A 335 -9.81 -17.33 -16.78
C THR A 335 -8.47 -16.60 -16.82
N ALA A 336 -8.11 -15.87 -15.75
CA ALA A 336 -6.87 -15.11 -15.67
C ALA A 336 -6.40 -14.96 -14.21
N SER A 337 -5.11 -14.69 -13.99
CA SER A 337 -4.57 -14.37 -12.67
C SER A 337 -3.22 -13.66 -12.78
N ALA A 338 -2.95 -12.73 -11.86
CA ALA A 338 -1.68 -12.02 -11.75
C ALA A 338 -1.34 -11.75 -10.28
N CYS A 339 -0.05 -11.78 -9.95
CA CYS A 339 0.49 -11.42 -8.63
C CYS A 339 1.41 -10.19 -8.67
N CYS A 340 1.67 -9.66 -9.87
CA CYS A 340 2.47 -8.48 -10.16
C CYS A 340 2.13 -7.99 -11.58
N TRP A 341 2.57 -6.80 -11.94
CA TRP A 341 2.57 -6.32 -13.32
C TRP A 341 3.99 -5.93 -13.71
N ARG A 342 4.66 -6.76 -14.52
CA ARG A 342 6.08 -6.59 -14.90
C ARG A 342 6.95 -6.41 -13.65
N ASN A 343 7.55 -5.24 -13.49
CA ASN A 343 8.41 -4.86 -12.36
C ASN A 343 7.64 -4.22 -11.19
N ASP A 344 6.34 -3.97 -11.37
CA ASP A 344 5.47 -3.51 -10.29
C ASP A 344 5.00 -4.70 -9.45
N PRO A 345 5.30 -4.74 -8.14
CA PRO A 345 4.83 -5.81 -7.27
C PRO A 345 3.31 -5.83 -7.06
N ASP A 346 2.62 -4.75 -7.41
CA ASP A 346 1.17 -4.66 -7.38
C ASP A 346 0.57 -5.22 -8.70
N PRO A 347 -0.44 -6.10 -8.63
CA PRO A 347 -0.92 -6.82 -9.81
C PRO A 347 -1.82 -5.98 -10.71
N ALA A 348 -1.66 -6.18 -12.01
CA ALA A 348 -2.60 -5.75 -13.02
C ALA A 348 -2.96 -6.93 -13.95
N LEU A 349 -4.18 -6.91 -14.47
CA LEU A 349 -4.68 -7.84 -15.48
C LEU A 349 -5.36 -7.06 -16.59
N VAL A 350 -4.91 -7.31 -17.82
CA VAL A 350 -5.64 -6.96 -19.04
C VAL A 350 -6.35 -8.22 -19.50
N PHE A 351 -7.67 -8.24 -19.33
CA PHE A 351 -8.52 -9.40 -19.54
C PHE A 351 -9.46 -9.16 -20.73
N GLU A 352 -9.40 -10.00 -21.76
CA GLU A 352 -10.39 -10.02 -22.83
C GLU A 352 -11.48 -11.04 -22.48
N ALA A 353 -12.73 -10.59 -22.36
CA ALA A 353 -13.85 -11.46 -22.01
C ALA A 353 -14.17 -12.43 -23.17
N PRO A 354 -14.07 -13.76 -22.98
CA PRO A 354 -14.34 -14.71 -24.06
C PRO A 354 -15.82 -14.84 -24.41
N THR A 355 -16.72 -14.52 -23.47
CA THR A 355 -18.17 -14.68 -23.61
C THR A 355 -18.89 -13.57 -22.85
N ASP A 356 -20.13 -13.28 -23.22
CA ASP A 356 -21.00 -12.43 -22.42
C ASP A 356 -21.28 -13.09 -21.06
N GLY A 357 -21.29 -12.30 -19.99
CA GLY A 357 -21.81 -12.76 -18.69
C GLY A 357 -21.23 -12.04 -17.48
N VAL A 358 -21.56 -12.58 -16.30
CA VAL A 358 -21.06 -12.10 -15.01
C VAL A 358 -19.73 -12.78 -14.70
N TYR A 359 -18.69 -11.98 -14.53
CA TYR A 359 -17.37 -12.38 -14.09
C TYR A 359 -17.20 -12.09 -12.59
N CYS A 360 -16.29 -12.82 -11.95
CA CYS A 360 -15.94 -12.61 -10.56
C CYS A 360 -14.42 -12.38 -10.45
N VAL A 361 -14.00 -11.27 -9.86
CA VAL A 361 -12.60 -11.07 -9.45
C VAL A 361 -12.45 -11.42 -7.99
N GLU A 362 -11.39 -12.16 -7.70
CA GLU A 362 -10.93 -12.52 -6.37
C GLU A 362 -9.63 -11.78 -6.03
N VAL A 363 -9.56 -11.22 -4.82
CA VAL A 363 -8.38 -10.60 -4.22
C VAL A 363 -7.99 -11.40 -2.98
N GLN A 364 -6.73 -11.81 -2.90
CA GLN A 364 -6.20 -12.49 -1.73
C GLN A 364 -4.74 -12.14 -1.48
N ASP A 365 -4.27 -12.33 -0.24
CA ASP A 365 -2.83 -12.37 0.06
C ASP A 365 -2.23 -13.71 -0.41
N SER A 366 -1.04 -13.67 -1.03
CA SER A 366 -0.38 -14.85 -1.58
C SER A 366 -0.10 -15.98 -0.58
N LEU A 367 -0.10 -15.67 0.71
CA LEU A 367 0.12 -16.61 1.81
C LEU A 367 -1.12 -16.75 2.72
N PHE A 368 -2.28 -16.23 2.31
CA PHE A 368 -3.53 -16.23 3.08
C PHE A 368 -3.37 -15.66 4.51
N ARG A 369 -2.40 -14.76 4.71
CA ARG A 369 -2.08 -14.27 6.05
C ARG A 369 -3.16 -13.35 6.55
N GLY A 370 -3.49 -12.35 5.71
CA GLY A 370 -4.37 -11.21 5.98
C GLY A 370 -3.96 -10.38 7.20
N ARG A 371 -4.14 -9.06 7.16
CA ARG A 371 -3.85 -8.16 8.28
C ARG A 371 -4.66 -6.88 8.16
N ASP A 372 -4.83 -6.18 9.27
CA ASP A 372 -5.50 -4.87 9.29
C ASP A 372 -4.85 -3.84 8.37
N ASP A 373 -3.57 -3.98 8.04
CA ASP A 373 -2.88 -3.09 7.11
C ASP A 373 -2.80 -3.62 5.67
N PHE A 374 -3.45 -4.75 5.34
CA PHE A 374 -3.53 -5.26 3.97
C PHE A 374 -4.67 -4.58 3.22
N VAL A 375 -4.60 -3.25 3.18
CA VAL A 375 -5.55 -2.38 2.48
C VAL A 375 -5.20 -2.31 1.01
N TYR A 376 -6.20 -2.28 0.14
CA TYR A 376 -6.03 -2.07 -1.29
C TYR A 376 -7.07 -1.16 -1.91
N ARG A 377 -6.73 -0.68 -3.12
CA ARG A 377 -7.62 0.00 -4.05
C ARG A 377 -7.56 -0.73 -5.38
N LEU A 378 -8.67 -1.28 -5.84
CA LEU A 378 -8.79 -2.07 -7.08
C LEU A 378 -9.65 -1.32 -8.11
N ALA A 379 -9.02 -0.86 -9.19
CA ALA A 379 -9.73 -0.31 -10.35
C ALA A 379 -10.22 -1.45 -11.25
N ILE A 380 -11.49 -1.41 -11.68
CA ILE A 380 -12.08 -2.37 -12.62
C ILE A 380 -12.82 -1.60 -13.72
N GLY A 381 -12.49 -1.86 -14.99
CA GLY A 381 -13.16 -1.23 -16.13
C GLY A 381 -12.36 -1.24 -17.42
N ALA A 382 -12.98 -0.80 -18.51
CA ALA A 382 -12.34 -0.62 -19.81
C ALA A 382 -11.53 0.69 -19.88
N PHE A 383 -10.54 0.84 -19.01
CA PHE A 383 -9.68 2.02 -18.95
C PHE A 383 -8.64 2.03 -20.06
N PRO A 384 -8.20 3.20 -20.57
CA PRO A 384 -6.95 3.30 -21.31
C PRO A 384 -5.81 2.77 -20.44
N TRP A 385 -5.16 1.70 -20.90
CA TRP A 385 -4.02 1.09 -20.22
C TRP A 385 -2.81 1.21 -21.10
N LEU A 386 -1.92 2.12 -20.73
CA LEU A 386 -0.68 2.39 -21.44
C LEU A 386 0.41 1.45 -20.92
N GLU A 387 0.98 0.66 -21.82
CA GLU A 387 2.00 -0.34 -21.52
C GLU A 387 3.41 0.08 -21.91
N ALA A 388 3.52 0.93 -22.94
CA ALA A 388 4.76 1.50 -23.40
C ALA A 388 4.50 2.72 -24.29
N VAL A 389 5.55 3.51 -24.49
CA VAL A 389 5.59 4.58 -25.48
C VAL A 389 6.87 4.49 -26.31
N TYR A 390 6.78 4.91 -27.57
CA TYR A 390 7.95 5.02 -28.43
C TYR A 390 7.93 6.34 -29.21
N PRO A 391 9.01 7.15 -29.16
CA PRO A 391 10.24 6.93 -28.40
C PRO A 391 10.00 6.94 -26.87
N PRO A 392 10.81 6.21 -26.09
CA PRO A 392 10.70 6.18 -24.62
C PRO A 392 11.32 7.44 -23.96
N CYS A 393 11.82 8.34 -24.78
CA CYS A 393 12.41 9.61 -24.42
C CYS A 393 11.91 10.71 -25.37
N VAL A 394 11.77 11.92 -24.85
CA VAL A 394 11.45 13.11 -25.65
C VAL A 394 12.30 14.27 -25.23
N LYS A 395 12.48 15.23 -26.12
CA LYS A 395 13.03 16.53 -25.74
C LYS A 395 11.92 17.43 -25.20
N GLU A 396 12.21 18.16 -24.13
CA GLU A 396 11.26 19.11 -23.54
C GLU A 396 10.77 20.12 -24.59
N GLY A 397 9.44 20.28 -24.68
CA GLY A 397 8.80 21.19 -25.63
C GLY A 397 8.83 20.75 -27.09
N ASP A 398 9.37 19.57 -27.44
CA ASP A 398 9.25 19.06 -28.81
C ASP A 398 7.79 18.66 -29.11
N ALA A 399 7.33 18.95 -30.33
CA ALA A 399 6.04 18.50 -30.86
C ALA A 399 6.13 17.11 -31.53
N GLY A 400 7.06 16.27 -31.09
CA GLY A 400 7.30 14.95 -31.67
C GLY A 400 6.09 14.02 -31.50
N LYS A 401 5.92 13.08 -32.45
CA LYS A 401 4.88 12.05 -32.33
C LYS A 401 5.38 10.92 -31.44
N ILE A 402 4.65 10.64 -30.36
CA ILE A 402 4.82 9.42 -29.57
C ILE A 402 3.81 8.37 -30.05
N GLN A 403 4.30 7.17 -30.34
CA GLN A 403 3.49 5.97 -30.52
C GLN A 403 3.10 5.42 -29.14
N LEU A 404 1.81 5.20 -28.94
CA LEU A 404 1.25 4.63 -27.72
C LEU A 404 1.02 3.13 -27.91
N PHE A 405 1.44 2.31 -26.95
CA PHE A 405 1.20 0.86 -26.94
C PHE A 405 0.39 0.48 -25.71
N GLY A 406 -0.62 -0.37 -25.90
CA GLY A 406 -1.49 -0.81 -24.82
C GLY A 406 -2.89 -1.16 -25.30
N VAL A 407 -3.85 -1.13 -24.37
CA VAL A 407 -5.25 -1.48 -24.64
C VAL A 407 -6.20 -0.35 -24.30
N ASN A 408 -7.35 -0.36 -24.97
CA ASN A 408 -8.41 0.67 -24.84
C ASN A 408 -7.88 2.10 -24.98
N LEU A 409 -6.81 2.25 -25.77
CA LEU A 409 -6.21 3.55 -26.03
C LEU A 409 -7.15 4.33 -26.94
N PRO A 410 -7.50 5.59 -26.59
CA PRO A 410 -8.17 6.47 -27.53
C PRO A 410 -7.25 6.74 -28.72
N ASP A 411 -7.84 7.09 -29.88
CA ASP A 411 -7.10 7.80 -30.92
C ASP A 411 -6.69 9.17 -30.35
N ALA A 412 -5.50 9.22 -29.77
CA ALA A 412 -4.98 10.36 -29.04
C ALA A 412 -3.55 10.66 -29.47
N GLU A 413 -3.29 11.94 -29.72
CA GLU A 413 -1.92 12.46 -29.74
C GLU A 413 -1.60 12.96 -28.32
N LEU A 414 -0.38 12.65 -27.84
CA LEU A 414 0.08 13.14 -26.56
C LEU A 414 0.51 14.60 -26.69
N ASP A 415 -0.04 15.47 -25.84
CA ASP A 415 0.41 16.86 -25.75
C ASP A 415 1.67 16.94 -24.87
N LEU A 416 2.83 16.84 -25.52
CA LEU A 416 4.14 16.88 -24.85
C LEU A 416 4.40 18.21 -24.12
N SER A 417 3.69 19.29 -24.45
CA SER A 417 3.83 20.58 -23.77
C SER A 417 3.30 20.57 -22.33
N LYS A 418 2.48 19.58 -21.98
CA LYS A 418 1.94 19.39 -20.62
C LYS A 418 2.85 18.57 -19.71
N LEU A 419 3.92 17.99 -20.25
CA LEU A 419 4.87 17.22 -19.46
C LEU A 419 5.74 18.16 -18.64
N THR A 420 5.83 17.89 -17.33
CA THR A 420 6.76 18.58 -16.44
C THR A 420 7.86 17.60 -16.06
N ALA A 421 9.11 17.96 -16.38
CA ALA A 421 10.26 17.13 -16.05
C ALA A 421 10.55 17.18 -14.53
N PHE A 422 10.91 16.03 -13.96
CA PHE A 422 11.38 15.88 -12.60
C PHE A 422 12.59 14.93 -12.57
N PRO A 423 13.59 15.16 -11.70
CA PRO A 423 14.72 14.24 -11.59
C PRO A 423 14.26 12.93 -10.96
N ASN A 424 14.67 11.79 -11.54
CA ASN A 424 14.59 10.50 -10.86
C ASN A 424 15.67 10.40 -9.75
N GLN A 425 15.79 9.23 -9.14
CA GLN A 425 16.73 8.99 -8.03
C GLN A 425 18.21 9.14 -8.43
N ASP A 426 18.52 8.89 -9.70
CA ASP A 426 19.85 9.03 -10.29
C ASP A 426 20.06 10.41 -10.94
N GLY A 427 19.07 11.32 -10.83
CA GLY A 427 19.10 12.67 -11.39
C GLY A 427 18.70 12.78 -12.86
N ILE A 428 18.28 11.68 -13.49
CA ILE A 428 17.82 11.66 -14.89
C ILE A 428 16.47 12.40 -14.97
N PRO A 429 16.31 13.39 -15.87
CA PRO A 429 15.03 14.05 -16.07
C PRO A 429 13.99 13.08 -16.63
N MET A 430 12.87 12.94 -15.92
CA MET A 430 11.72 12.10 -16.30
C MET A 430 10.47 12.95 -16.38
N ALA A 431 9.50 12.53 -17.17
CA ALA A 431 8.14 13.04 -17.10
C ALA A 431 7.17 11.86 -17.04
N GLU A 432 5.94 12.13 -16.58
CA GLU A 432 4.88 11.13 -16.53
C GLU A 432 3.71 11.53 -17.39
N ILE A 433 3.26 10.59 -18.20
CA ILE A 433 1.96 10.64 -18.86
C ILE A 433 0.92 10.27 -17.83
N ARG A 434 0.08 11.24 -17.48
CA ARG A 434 -0.98 11.09 -16.46
C ARG A 434 -2.38 11.15 -17.03
N GLU A 435 -2.54 11.61 -18.27
CA GLU A 435 -3.81 11.69 -18.97
C GLU A 435 -3.65 11.42 -20.47
N LEU A 436 -4.73 10.95 -21.10
CA LEU A 436 -4.86 10.87 -22.56
C LEU A 436 -6.17 11.54 -22.97
N ASN A 437 -6.11 12.58 -23.81
CA ASN A 437 -7.27 13.40 -24.23
C ASN A 437 -8.14 13.89 -23.04
N GLY A 438 -7.50 14.35 -21.96
CA GLY A 438 -8.19 14.83 -20.76
C GLY A 438 -8.85 13.74 -19.90
N ARG A 439 -8.60 12.45 -20.21
CA ARG A 439 -8.98 11.33 -19.35
C ARG A 439 -7.78 10.92 -18.51
N PRO A 440 -7.86 11.00 -17.17
CA PRO A 440 -6.79 10.51 -16.30
C PRO A 440 -6.49 9.04 -16.54
N LEU A 441 -5.21 8.68 -16.47
CA LEU A 441 -4.78 7.28 -16.44
C LEU A 441 -4.88 6.76 -15.00
N ILE A 442 -5.39 5.54 -14.85
CA ILE A 442 -5.40 4.85 -13.56
C ILE A 442 -3.99 4.49 -13.07
N ARG A 443 -3.02 4.47 -13.99
CA ARG A 443 -1.59 4.26 -13.75
C ARG A 443 -0.79 5.18 -14.67
N PRO A 444 -0.02 6.14 -14.13
CA PRO A 444 0.88 6.95 -14.93
C PRO A 444 1.98 6.12 -15.60
N LEU A 445 2.47 6.56 -16.76
CA LEU A 445 3.64 5.97 -17.41
C LEU A 445 4.77 7.01 -17.52
N SER A 446 5.98 6.62 -17.12
CA SER A 446 7.16 7.48 -17.18
C SER A 446 7.86 7.42 -18.53
N LEU A 447 8.47 8.53 -18.92
CA LEU A 447 9.37 8.65 -20.08
C LEU A 447 10.54 9.58 -19.74
N CYS A 448 11.69 9.41 -20.38
CA CYS A 448 12.84 10.29 -20.17
C CYS A 448 12.65 11.63 -20.90
N VAL A 449 13.14 12.72 -20.31
CA VAL A 449 13.13 14.06 -20.93
C VAL A 449 14.55 14.48 -21.27
N GLU A 450 15.06 13.97 -22.39
CA GLU A 450 16.43 14.24 -22.84
C GLU A 450 16.51 14.18 -24.38
N LYS A 451 17.55 14.81 -24.95
CA LYS A 451 17.77 14.80 -26.40
C LYS A 451 18.64 13.60 -26.76
N GLU A 452 17.99 12.60 -27.34
CA GLU A 452 18.58 11.27 -27.53
C GLU A 452 18.83 10.90 -28.99
N THR A 453 19.78 9.99 -29.21
CA THR A 453 20.07 9.44 -30.55
C THR A 453 19.37 8.10 -30.74
N PRO A 454 18.50 7.93 -31.76
CA PRO A 454 17.87 6.65 -32.05
C PRO A 454 18.89 5.62 -32.51
N VAL A 455 18.75 4.39 -32.02
CA VAL A 455 19.56 3.25 -32.46
C VAL A 455 18.67 2.08 -32.88
N GLU A 456 19.08 1.45 -33.98
CA GLU A 456 18.43 0.27 -34.54
C GLU A 456 19.07 -1.00 -33.95
N ALA A 457 18.26 -2.03 -33.71
CA ALA A 457 18.76 -3.33 -33.27
C ALA A 457 19.72 -3.94 -34.33
N GLY A 458 20.80 -4.57 -33.85
CA GLY A 458 21.86 -5.15 -34.66
C GLY A 458 22.85 -4.13 -35.25
N SER A 459 22.68 -2.84 -34.97
CA SER A 459 23.61 -1.80 -35.41
C SER A 459 24.84 -1.69 -34.49
N VAL A 460 25.94 -1.20 -35.06
CA VAL A 460 27.12 -0.75 -34.32
C VAL A 460 27.18 0.77 -34.43
N GLN A 461 27.10 1.46 -33.31
CA GLN A 461 27.06 2.92 -33.24
C GLN A 461 28.33 3.45 -32.62
N ASP A 462 28.92 4.47 -33.24
CA ASP A 462 30.07 5.15 -32.63
C ASP A 462 29.55 6.12 -31.55
N ALA A 463 30.05 5.94 -30.32
CA ALA A 463 29.65 6.71 -29.14
C ALA A 463 30.75 7.71 -28.76
N ALA A 464 30.33 8.96 -28.53
CA ALA A 464 31.18 10.03 -28.01
C ALA A 464 30.75 10.35 -26.58
N PHE A 465 31.69 10.55 -25.66
CA PHE A 465 31.34 10.83 -24.27
C PHE A 465 31.07 12.33 -24.01
N PRO A 466 30.01 12.70 -23.28
CA PRO A 466 28.83 11.88 -22.94
C PRO A 466 27.86 11.75 -24.13
N SER A 467 27.24 10.59 -24.27
CA SER A 467 26.17 10.34 -25.24
C SER A 467 25.12 9.46 -24.61
N VAL A 468 23.87 9.71 -24.95
CA VAL A 468 22.74 8.90 -24.56
C VAL A 468 22.03 8.43 -25.84
N PHE A 469 21.48 7.22 -25.79
CA PHE A 469 20.86 6.55 -26.92
C PHE A 469 19.52 5.95 -26.50
N TYR A 470 18.59 5.82 -27.46
CA TYR A 470 17.35 5.08 -27.26
C TYR A 470 17.09 4.13 -28.42
N GLY A 471 16.45 3.01 -28.14
CA GLY A 471 16.15 2.01 -29.15
C GLY A 471 15.15 0.99 -28.64
N LYS A 472 14.88 -0.01 -29.47
CA LYS A 472 14.06 -1.17 -29.12
C LYS A 472 14.81 -2.45 -29.49
N LEU A 473 14.78 -3.43 -28.60
CA LEU A 473 15.15 -4.81 -28.88
C LEU A 473 13.85 -5.61 -28.94
N GLU A 474 13.41 -5.96 -30.15
CA GLU A 474 12.11 -6.59 -30.40
C GLU A 474 12.12 -8.11 -30.17
N LYS A 475 13.30 -8.74 -30.11
CA LYS A 475 13.44 -10.20 -29.97
C LYS A 475 14.57 -10.54 -29.01
N ASN A 476 14.39 -11.61 -28.24
CA ASN A 476 15.44 -12.16 -27.38
C ASN A 476 16.73 -12.43 -28.19
N GLY A 477 17.87 -12.13 -27.58
CA GLY A 477 19.17 -12.25 -28.22
C GLY A 477 19.50 -11.16 -29.25
N GLN A 478 18.61 -10.19 -29.51
CA GLN A 478 18.99 -9.00 -30.26
C GLN A 478 19.97 -8.16 -29.45
N THR A 479 20.89 -7.51 -30.16
CA THR A 479 21.94 -6.69 -29.58
C THR A 479 21.94 -5.28 -30.15
N ALA A 480 22.50 -4.33 -29.42
CA ALA A 480 22.92 -3.03 -29.93
C ALA A 480 24.35 -2.77 -29.42
N ASP A 481 25.28 -2.51 -30.34
CA ASP A 481 26.69 -2.37 -30.02
C ASP A 481 27.11 -0.89 -30.10
N PHE A 482 27.81 -0.40 -29.09
CA PHE A 482 28.28 0.98 -28.96
C PHE A 482 29.80 1.01 -28.88
N ARG A 483 30.45 1.57 -29.89
CA ARG A 483 31.90 1.60 -30.03
C ARG A 483 32.48 2.95 -29.64
N PHE A 484 33.54 2.97 -28.85
CA PHE A 484 34.23 4.19 -28.45
C PHE A 484 35.73 3.97 -28.31
N SER A 485 36.50 5.06 -28.25
CA SER A 485 37.94 5.01 -27.93
C SER A 485 38.18 5.49 -26.51
N GLY A 486 39.09 4.82 -25.79
CA GLY A 486 39.47 5.18 -24.42
C GLY A 486 40.93 4.87 -24.12
N LYS A 487 41.44 5.41 -23.01
CA LYS A 487 42.80 5.23 -22.53
C LYS A 487 42.84 4.38 -21.26
N ALA A 488 43.97 3.72 -21.03
CA ALA A 488 44.26 3.02 -19.80
C ALA A 488 44.07 3.95 -18.60
N GLY A 489 43.27 3.53 -17.64
CA GLY A 489 42.94 4.32 -16.45
C GLY A 489 41.70 5.21 -16.57
N ASP A 490 41.12 5.39 -17.77
CA ASP A 490 39.84 6.09 -17.92
C ASP A 490 38.73 5.32 -17.20
N ARG A 491 37.84 6.03 -16.52
CA ARG A 491 36.63 5.45 -15.92
C ARG A 491 35.46 5.63 -16.87
N VAL A 492 34.87 4.52 -17.29
CA VAL A 492 33.70 4.49 -18.15
C VAL A 492 32.48 4.04 -17.35
N VAL A 493 31.41 4.82 -17.45
CA VAL A 493 30.11 4.49 -16.87
C VAL A 493 29.12 4.24 -18.01
N VAL A 494 28.41 3.11 -17.94
CA VAL A 494 27.29 2.78 -18.82
C VAL A 494 26.10 2.47 -17.93
N ASP A 495 25.02 3.21 -18.14
CA ASP A 495 23.78 3.07 -17.39
C ASP A 495 22.64 2.74 -18.36
N VAL A 496 21.84 1.73 -18.04
CA VAL A 496 20.66 1.34 -18.81
C VAL A 496 19.44 1.73 -18.02
N THR A 497 18.51 2.43 -18.67
CA THR A 497 17.23 2.82 -18.09
C THR A 497 16.12 2.10 -18.83
N ALA A 498 15.78 0.88 -18.43
CA ALA A 498 14.69 0.10 -19.02
C ALA A 498 13.59 -0.17 -17.99
N CYS A 499 13.90 -0.85 -16.89
CA CYS A 499 13.00 -1.11 -15.77
C CYS A 499 12.40 0.19 -15.20
N ALA A 500 13.21 1.26 -15.09
CA ALA A 500 12.73 2.57 -14.64
C ALA A 500 11.72 3.24 -15.59
N LEU A 501 11.67 2.80 -16.85
CA LEU A 501 10.70 3.21 -17.87
C LEU A 501 9.55 2.21 -18.03
N ASP A 502 9.41 1.25 -17.10
CA ASP A 502 8.44 0.14 -17.17
C ASP A 502 8.61 -0.73 -18.44
N SER A 503 9.81 -0.70 -19.04
CA SER A 503 10.18 -1.55 -20.16
C SER A 503 10.27 -3.01 -19.71
N PRO A 504 9.77 -3.97 -20.51
CA PRO A 504 9.91 -5.39 -20.23
C PRO A 504 11.30 -5.94 -20.61
N LEU A 505 12.22 -5.08 -21.08
CA LEU A 505 13.56 -5.50 -21.47
C LEU A 505 14.35 -5.97 -20.24
N ASP A 506 14.74 -7.25 -20.27
CA ASP A 506 15.77 -7.82 -19.42
C ASP A 506 17.13 -7.63 -20.11
N ALA A 507 17.93 -6.70 -19.61
CA ALA A 507 19.09 -6.16 -20.31
C ALA A 507 20.39 -6.70 -19.72
N ARG A 508 21.33 -7.06 -20.59
CA ARG A 508 22.72 -7.35 -20.22
C ARG A 508 23.69 -6.46 -20.95
N LEU A 509 24.72 -6.00 -20.24
CA LEU A 509 25.85 -5.25 -20.77
C LEU A 509 27.11 -6.11 -20.80
N GLU A 510 27.82 -6.06 -21.92
CA GLU A 510 29.16 -6.62 -22.08
C GLU A 510 30.10 -5.54 -22.64
N LEU A 511 31.17 -5.20 -21.91
CA LEU A 511 32.27 -4.39 -22.42
C LEU A 511 33.32 -5.31 -23.03
N ARG A 512 33.63 -5.11 -24.30
CA ARG A 512 34.64 -5.86 -25.06
C ARG A 512 35.77 -4.97 -25.55
N ASP A 513 36.99 -5.47 -25.54
CA ASP A 513 38.16 -4.79 -26.10
C ASP A 513 38.20 -4.85 -27.64
N GLY A 514 39.17 -4.17 -28.26
CA GLY A 514 39.34 -4.15 -29.71
C GLY A 514 39.69 -5.51 -30.35
N SER A 515 40.03 -6.53 -29.55
CA SER A 515 40.21 -7.92 -29.99
C SER A 515 38.95 -8.77 -29.79
N GLY A 516 37.89 -8.21 -29.20
CA GLY A 516 36.63 -8.89 -28.89
C GLY A 516 36.62 -9.61 -27.54
N ASN A 517 37.68 -9.51 -26.74
CA ASN A 517 37.73 -10.13 -25.41
C ASN A 517 36.82 -9.39 -24.44
N LEU A 518 36.14 -10.13 -23.57
CA LEU A 518 35.30 -9.55 -22.52
C LEU A 518 36.17 -8.89 -21.44
N ALA A 519 35.99 -7.59 -21.25
CA ALA A 519 36.66 -6.80 -20.23
C ALA A 519 35.80 -6.64 -18.95
N ALA A 520 34.47 -6.52 -19.10
CA ALA A 520 33.52 -6.47 -18.00
C ALA A 520 32.12 -6.87 -18.48
N GLU A 521 31.26 -7.31 -17.57
CA GLU A 521 29.85 -7.57 -17.84
C GLU A 521 28.98 -7.25 -16.62
N CYS A 522 27.71 -6.94 -16.87
CA CYS A 522 26.70 -6.72 -15.85
C CYS A 522 25.34 -7.10 -16.42
N ASP A 523 24.60 -7.89 -15.66
CA ASP A 523 23.23 -8.33 -15.96
C ASP A 523 22.25 -7.53 -15.10
N ASP A 524 22.36 -7.69 -13.79
CA ASP A 524 21.66 -6.85 -12.81
C ASP A 524 22.62 -5.87 -12.13
N ARG A 525 22.13 -4.67 -11.78
CA ARG A 525 22.88 -3.73 -10.95
C ARG A 525 23.03 -4.30 -9.53
N ALA A 526 24.21 -4.83 -9.24
CA ALA A 526 24.58 -5.27 -7.90
C ALA A 526 24.67 -4.07 -6.93
N GLY A 527 23.97 -4.14 -5.80
CA GLY A 527 24.24 -3.29 -4.65
C GLY A 527 23.90 -1.80 -4.81
N ALA A 528 22.73 -1.46 -5.35
CA ALA A 528 22.20 -0.10 -5.21
C ALA A 528 21.87 0.19 -3.73
N GLU A 529 22.87 0.64 -2.97
CA GLU A 529 22.67 1.20 -1.63
C GLU A 529 21.93 2.55 -1.79
N GLY A 530 20.66 2.59 -1.39
CA GLY A 530 19.85 3.81 -1.44
C GLY A 530 18.60 3.72 -0.57
N PRO A 531 18.05 4.86 -0.11
CA PRO A 531 16.93 4.92 0.84
C PRO A 531 15.59 4.35 0.30
N ASN A 532 15.52 3.90 -0.96
CA ASN A 532 14.31 3.42 -1.62
C ASN A 532 14.25 1.90 -1.88
N LEU A 533 15.15 1.11 -1.26
CA LEU A 533 15.16 -0.37 -1.32
C LEU A 533 13.80 -1.03 -1.01
N GLY A 534 12.90 -0.33 -0.31
CA GLY A 534 11.55 -0.82 -0.02
C GLY A 534 10.61 -0.86 -1.22
N ARG A 535 10.85 -0.07 -2.29
CA ARG A 535 9.95 0.01 -3.46
C ARG A 535 10.45 -0.75 -4.68
N ARG A 536 11.77 -0.82 -4.88
CA ARG A 536 12.41 -1.64 -5.93
C ARG A 536 13.15 -2.78 -5.26
N THR A 537 12.48 -3.93 -5.13
CA THR A 537 13.09 -5.14 -4.55
C THR A 537 13.97 -5.92 -5.53
N HIS A 538 14.03 -5.46 -6.79
CA HIS A 538 14.84 -5.97 -7.88
C HIS A 538 15.34 -4.79 -8.70
N HIS A 539 16.62 -4.82 -9.09
CA HIS A 539 17.25 -3.84 -9.97
C HIS A 539 17.71 -4.59 -11.23
N ALA A 540 16.79 -4.77 -12.18
CA ALA A 540 17.04 -5.49 -13.43
C ALA A 540 17.78 -4.67 -14.50
N ASP A 541 17.97 -3.38 -14.25
CA ASP A 541 18.73 -2.51 -15.16
C ASP A 541 20.24 -2.68 -14.89
N PRO A 542 21.07 -3.10 -15.87
CA PRO A 542 22.50 -3.25 -15.69
C PRO A 542 23.21 -1.89 -15.57
N PHE A 543 24.26 -1.85 -14.77
CA PHE A 543 25.10 -0.67 -14.58
C PHE A 543 26.58 -1.07 -14.58
N LEU A 544 27.35 -0.54 -15.54
CA LEU A 544 28.81 -0.72 -15.59
C LEU A 544 29.52 0.53 -15.11
N ASN A 545 30.49 0.36 -14.20
CA ASN A 545 31.46 1.39 -13.82
C ASN A 545 32.84 0.74 -13.77
N VAL A 546 33.62 0.94 -14.83
CA VAL A 546 34.85 0.18 -15.08
C VAL A 546 36.00 1.11 -15.43
N THR A 547 37.18 0.80 -14.90
CA THR A 547 38.43 1.45 -15.31
C THR A 547 39.03 0.67 -16.48
N LEU A 548 39.27 1.34 -17.60
CA LEU A 548 39.81 0.69 -18.80
C LEU A 548 41.24 0.18 -18.55
N PRO A 549 41.57 -1.07 -18.91
CA PRO A 549 42.87 -1.65 -18.62
C PRO A 549 43.96 -1.21 -19.60
N GLN A 550 43.59 -0.72 -20.78
CA GLN A 550 44.52 -0.42 -21.87
C GLN A 550 43.97 0.70 -22.77
N ASP A 551 44.84 1.30 -23.56
CA ASP A 551 44.46 2.21 -24.65
C ASP A 551 43.83 1.41 -25.80
N GLY A 552 42.80 1.97 -26.42
CA GLY A 552 42.26 1.41 -27.67
C GLY A 552 40.77 1.66 -27.89
N THR A 553 40.24 0.90 -28.83
CA THR A 553 38.80 0.88 -29.13
C THR A 553 38.12 -0.20 -28.30
N PHE A 554 36.98 0.15 -27.72
CA PHE A 554 36.13 -0.74 -26.95
C PHE A 554 34.72 -0.77 -27.56
N THR A 555 33.99 -1.84 -27.31
CA THR A 555 32.58 -1.98 -27.69
C THR A 555 31.77 -2.39 -26.48
N VAL A 556 30.72 -1.63 -26.16
CA VAL A 556 29.68 -2.03 -25.21
C VAL A 556 28.56 -2.68 -26.00
N ARG A 557 28.27 -3.93 -25.70
CA ARG A 557 27.12 -4.64 -26.25
C ARG A 557 26.00 -4.63 -25.22
N LEU A 558 24.86 -4.09 -25.62
CA LEU A 558 23.58 -4.25 -24.95
C LEU A 558 22.84 -5.43 -25.60
N SER A 559 22.31 -6.36 -24.81
CA SER A 559 21.52 -7.48 -25.32
C SER A 559 20.27 -7.73 -24.49
N SER A 560 19.20 -8.24 -25.12
CA SER A 560 18.04 -8.81 -24.44
C SER A 560 18.33 -10.26 -24.05
N VAL A 561 18.17 -10.59 -22.76
CA VAL A 561 18.37 -11.94 -22.21
C VAL A 561 17.11 -12.80 -22.34
#